data_AF-A0A8T5NY55-F1
#
_entry.id   AF-A0A8T5NY55-F1
#
_cell.length_a   1.000
_cell.length_b   1.000
_cell.length_c   1.000
_cell.angle_alpha   90.00
_cell.angle_beta   90.00
_cell.angle_gamma   90.00
#
_symmetry.space_group_name_H-M   'P 1'
#
loop_
_entity.id
_entity.type
_entity.pdbx_description
1 polymer ?
#
loop_
_entity_poly.entity_id
_entity_poly.type
_entity_poly.pdbx_seq_one_letter_code
_entity_poly.pdbx_strand_id
1 'polypeptide(L)'
;MHYNEKLSDAVKRVAKREVGADIEIVKMLGVYEYINDDPRGHIIALAHIVKIAGGKAAPTPDNTELKYFRRAPDDMIPYQKKIFNDALKS
;
A
#
# COMPACT_ATOMS: atom_id res chain seq x y z
N MET A 1 8.94 3.71 7.03
CA MET A 1 10.22 3.66 6.28
C MET A 1 11.33 3.42 7.28
N HIS A 2 12.40 2.76 6.87
CA HIS A 2 13.59 2.63 7.73
C HIS A 2 14.51 3.84 7.59
N TYR A 3 15.31 4.09 8.62
CA TYR A 3 16.37 5.10 8.56
C TYR A 3 17.36 4.72 7.44
N ASN A 4 17.74 5.70 6.60
CA ASN A 4 18.62 5.53 5.44
C ASN A 4 18.07 4.62 4.31
N GLU A 5 16.74 4.43 4.23
CA GLU A 5 16.08 3.73 3.14
C GLU A 5 15.51 4.72 2.11
N LYS A 6 15.78 4.51 0.81
CA LYS A 6 15.11 5.29 -0.24
C LYS A 6 13.63 4.93 -0.28
N LEU A 7 12.78 5.93 -0.53
CA LEU A 7 11.33 5.71 -0.66
C LEU A 7 10.99 4.63 -1.68
N SER A 8 11.65 4.61 -2.84
CA SER A 8 11.44 3.59 -3.88
C SER A 8 11.73 2.17 -3.38
N ASP A 9 12.76 2.02 -2.54
CA ASP A 9 13.18 0.73 -2.01
C ASP A 9 12.23 0.28 -0.91
N ALA A 10 11.73 1.23 -0.10
CA ALA A 10 10.67 0.97 0.87
C ALA A 10 9.39 0.45 0.20
N VAL A 11 8.95 1.06 -0.91
CA VAL A 11 7.75 0.61 -1.65
C VAL A 11 7.95 -0.82 -2.18
N LYS A 12 9.10 -1.11 -2.79
CA LYS A 12 9.42 -2.46 -3.29
C LYS A 12 9.50 -3.49 -2.17
N ARG A 13 10.18 -3.18 -1.06
CA ARG A 13 10.30 -4.08 0.09
C ARG A 13 8.94 -4.36 0.73
N VAL A 14 8.10 -3.34 0.90
CA VAL A 14 6.76 -3.52 1.47
C VAL A 14 5.91 -4.38 0.55
N ALA A 15 5.89 -4.12 -0.77
CA ALA A 15 5.19 -4.99 -1.71
C ALA A 15 5.68 -6.45 -1.63
N LYS A 16 7.00 -6.66 -1.56
CA LYS A 16 7.55 -8.00 -1.40
C LYS A 16 7.11 -8.68 -0.11
N ARG A 17 7.08 -7.96 1.01
CA ARG A 17 6.69 -8.49 2.32
C ARG A 17 5.20 -8.77 2.43
N GLU A 18 4.36 -7.87 1.94
CA GLU A 18 2.90 -7.95 2.12
C GLU A 18 2.24 -8.88 1.10
N VAL A 19 2.75 -8.95 -0.13
CA VAL A 19 2.09 -9.71 -1.21
C VAL A 19 3.03 -10.63 -1.98
N GLY A 20 4.32 -10.71 -1.65
CA GLY A 20 5.29 -11.61 -2.29
C GLY A 20 5.73 -11.20 -3.70
N ALA A 21 5.18 -10.11 -4.26
CA ALA A 21 5.38 -9.70 -5.63
C ALA A 21 6.53 -8.69 -5.79
N ASP A 22 7.26 -8.81 -6.90
CA ASP A 22 8.18 -7.77 -7.36
C ASP A 22 7.40 -6.75 -8.18
N ILE A 23 7.67 -5.46 -7.95
CA ILE A 23 6.88 -4.37 -8.51
C ILE A 23 7.72 -3.35 -9.26
N GLU A 24 7.07 -2.64 -10.17
CA GLU A 24 7.55 -1.40 -10.76
C GLU A 24 6.62 -0.26 -10.30
N ILE A 25 7.23 0.85 -9.87
CA ILE A 25 6.50 2.04 -9.45
C ILE A 25 6.05 2.80 -10.69
N VAL A 26 4.73 3.02 -10.82
CA VAL A 26 4.13 3.74 -11.94
C VAL A 26 4.13 5.25 -11.65
N LYS A 27 3.59 5.65 -10.50
CA LYS A 27 3.57 7.05 -10.05
C LYS A 27 3.35 7.15 -8.54
N MET A 28 3.73 8.29 -7.97
CA MET A 28 3.27 8.69 -6.64
C MET A 28 1.81 9.17 -6.76
N LEU A 29 0.92 8.60 -5.96
CA LEU A 29 -0.49 9.00 -5.92
C LEU A 29 -0.66 10.28 -5.12
N GLY A 30 -0.03 10.35 -3.94
CA GLY A 30 -0.15 11.49 -3.04
C GLY A 30 0.34 11.22 -1.63
N VAL A 31 0.21 12.26 -0.80
CA VAL A 31 0.52 12.24 0.64
C VAL A 31 -0.79 12.25 1.42
N TYR A 32 -0.91 11.35 2.39
CA TYR A 32 -2.11 11.20 3.21
C TYR A 32 -1.75 11.31 4.69
N GLU A 33 -2.46 12.17 5.40
CA GLU A 33 -2.31 12.38 6.84
C GLU A 33 -3.36 11.56 7.60
N TYR A 34 -2.90 10.78 8.57
CA TYR A 34 -3.71 9.99 9.49
C TYR A 34 -3.59 10.66 10.85
N ILE A 35 -4.50 11.60 11.08
CA ILE A 35 -4.54 12.41 12.30
C ILE A 35 -5.50 11.73 13.28
N ASN A 36 -5.02 11.46 14.51
CA ASN A 36 -5.80 10.97 15.64
C ASN A 36 -6.40 9.55 15.56
N ASP A 37 -6.19 8.80 14.48
CA ASP A 37 -6.71 7.44 14.33
C ASP A 37 -5.68 6.33 14.57
N ASP A 38 -4.48 6.70 15.06
CA ASP A 38 -3.46 5.74 15.45
C ASP A 38 -2.83 6.11 16.81
N PRO A 39 -2.82 5.21 17.82
CA PRO A 39 -2.22 5.49 19.12
C PRO A 39 -0.70 5.70 19.05
N ARG A 40 -0.06 5.35 17.93
CA ARG A 40 1.37 5.60 17.68
C ARG A 40 1.67 7.04 17.28
N GLY A 41 0.63 7.87 17.04
CA GLY A 41 0.75 9.30 16.76
C GLY A 41 0.31 9.68 15.35
N HIS A 42 0.75 10.87 14.90
CA HIS A 42 0.44 11.38 13.57
C HIS A 42 1.23 10.61 12.49
N ILE A 43 0.51 9.83 11.66
CA ILE A 43 1.11 9.04 10.60
C ILE A 43 0.93 9.74 9.25
N ILE A 44 2.03 9.85 8.51
CA ILE A 44 2.05 10.31 7.11
C ILE A 44 2.26 9.09 6.21
N ALA A 45 1.33 8.83 5.30
CA ALA A 45 1.50 7.80 4.27
C ALA A 45 1.82 8.41 2.90
N LEU A 46 2.81 7.83 2.23
CA LEU A 46 3.21 8.18 0.88
C LEU A 46 2.69 7.10 -0.08
N ALA A 47 1.52 7.33 -0.66
CA ALA A 47 0.84 6.34 -1.49
C ALA A 47 1.42 6.31 -2.92
N HIS A 48 1.58 5.11 -3.45
CA HIS A 48 2.13 4.88 -4.79
C HIS A 48 1.23 3.93 -5.57
N ILE A 49 1.13 4.16 -6.88
CA ILE A 49 0.55 3.19 -7.82
C ILE A 49 1.70 2.36 -8.38
N VAL A 50 1.53 1.05 -8.33
CA VAL A 50 2.53 0.08 -8.77
C VAL A 50 1.90 -0.95 -9.70
N LYS A 51 2.71 -1.57 -10.53
CA LYS A 51 2.33 -2.75 -11.31
C LYS A 51 3.21 -3.94 -10.89
N ILE A 52 2.64 -5.14 -10.91
CA ILE A 52 3.43 -6.36 -10.70
C ILE A 52 4.35 -6.51 -11.90
N ALA A 53 5.65 -6.55 -11.64
CA ALA A 53 6.69 -6.71 -12.65
C ALA A 53 7.28 -8.12 -12.65
N GLY A 54 7.08 -8.89 -11.58
CA GLY A 54 7.54 -10.26 -11.45
C GLY A 54 6.99 -10.97 -10.23
N GLY A 55 7.10 -12.30 -10.24
CA GLY A 55 6.53 -13.17 -9.21
C GLY A 55 5.01 -13.31 -9.30
N LYS A 56 4.44 -14.07 -8.36
CA LYS A 56 3.00 -14.25 -8.22
C LYS A 56 2.58 -13.70 -6.87
N ALA A 57 1.64 -12.76 -6.86
CA ALA A 57 1.10 -12.26 -5.61
C ALA A 57 0.41 -13.42 -4.88
N ALA A 58 0.82 -13.64 -3.64
CA ALA A 58 0.37 -14.74 -2.81
C ALA A 58 0.26 -14.28 -1.35
N PRO A 59 -0.57 -14.95 -0.54
CA PRO A 59 -0.57 -14.73 0.89
C PRO A 59 0.82 -14.95 1.49
N THR A 60 1.13 -14.20 2.54
CA THR A 60 2.39 -14.27 3.30
C THR A 60 2.08 -14.71 4.73
N PRO A 61 3.07 -15.09 5.56
CA PRO A 61 2.81 -15.51 6.93
C PRO A 61 2.03 -14.47 7.78
N ASP A 62 2.09 -13.20 7.38
CA ASP A 62 1.44 -12.08 8.05
C ASP A 62 0.00 -11.82 7.56
N ASN A 63 -0.48 -12.56 6.56
CA ASN A 63 -1.86 -12.47 6.08
C ASN A 63 -2.48 -13.83 5.72
N THR A 64 -3.78 -13.98 5.96
CA THR A 64 -4.50 -15.24 5.75
C THR A 64 -5.06 -15.36 4.33
N GLU A 65 -5.28 -14.23 3.65
CA GLU A 65 -5.88 -14.20 2.33
C GLU A 65 -5.38 -13.04 1.46
N LEU A 66 -5.44 -13.24 0.15
CA LEU A 66 -5.17 -12.23 -0.86
C LEU A 66 -6.28 -12.25 -1.91
N LYS A 67 -6.89 -11.10 -2.14
CA LYS A 67 -8.04 -10.92 -3.05
C LYS A 67 -7.81 -9.72 -3.96
N TYR A 68 -8.36 -9.79 -5.17
CA TYR A 68 -8.37 -8.69 -6.13
C TYR A 68 -9.75 -8.03 -6.16
N PHE A 69 -9.78 -6.71 -6.12
CA PHE A 69 -11.00 -5.94 -6.01
C PHE A 69 -11.12 -4.93 -7.16
N ARG A 70 -12.32 -4.83 -7.75
CA ARG A 70 -12.68 -3.76 -8.70
C ARG A 70 -13.30 -2.54 -7.99
N ARG A 71 -13.76 -2.72 -6.76
CA ARG A 71 -14.36 -1.69 -5.90
C ARG A 71 -13.88 -1.91 -4.46
N ALA A 72 -13.74 -0.85 -3.69
CA ALA A 72 -13.32 -0.97 -2.30
C ALA A 72 -14.33 -1.81 -1.49
N PRO A 73 -13.88 -2.75 -0.65
CA PRO A 73 -14.75 -3.47 0.28
C PRO A 73 -15.48 -2.54 1.25
N ASP A 74 -16.62 -2.99 1.78
CA ASP A 74 -17.45 -2.21 2.70
C ASP A 74 -16.78 -2.05 4.08
N ASP A 75 -16.11 -3.10 4.54
CA ASP A 75 -15.38 -3.23 5.81
C ASP A 75 -13.92 -2.74 5.75
N MET A 76 -13.49 -2.15 4.63
CA MET A 76 -12.15 -1.59 4.49
C MET A 76 -11.95 -0.39 5.43
N ILE A 77 -10.79 -0.33 6.09
CA ILE A 77 -10.40 0.78 6.97
C ILE A 77 -10.62 2.13 6.23
N PRO A 78 -11.37 3.10 6.81
CA PRO A 78 -11.84 4.30 6.10
C PRO A 78 -10.74 5.08 5.35
N TYR A 79 -9.57 5.24 5.96
CA TYR A 79 -8.46 5.95 5.32
C TYR A 79 -7.86 5.19 4.15
N GLN A 80 -7.70 3.87 4.28
CA GLN A 80 -7.23 3.03 3.17
C GLN A 80 -8.27 3.05 2.04
N LYS A 81 -9.56 3.03 2.38
CA LYS A 81 -10.67 3.15 1.42
C LYS A 81 -10.61 4.47 0.64
N LYS A 82 -10.24 5.57 1.30
CA LYS A 82 -9.99 6.86 0.63
C LYS A 82 -8.85 6.74 -0.40
N ILE A 83 -7.68 6.24 0.02
CA ILE A 83 -6.52 6.04 -0.88
C ILE A 83 -6.90 5.17 -2.08
N PHE A 84 -7.61 4.07 -1.84
CA PHE A 84 -8.06 3.15 -2.89
C PHE A 84 -8.95 3.86 -3.92
N ASN A 85 -9.94 4.63 -3.45
CA ASN A 85 -10.85 5.36 -4.32
C ASN A 85 -10.18 6.49 -5.09
N ASP A 86 -9.19 7.16 -4.50
CA ASP A 86 -8.40 8.18 -5.19
C ASP A 86 -7.54 7.54 -6.29
N ALA A 87 -6.95 6.37 -6.04
CA ALA A 87 -6.19 5.62 -7.04
C ALA A 87 -7.06 5.23 -8.25
N LEU A 88 -8.33 4.87 -8.04
CA LEU A 88 -9.27 4.55 -9.12
C LEU A 88 -9.64 5.76 -10.00
N LYS A 89 -9.45 6.98 -9.52
CA LYS A 89 -9.75 8.23 -10.24
C LYS A 89 -8.54 8.88 -10.91
N SER A 90 -7.33 8.35 -10.64
CA SER A 90 -6.05 9.00 -10.98
C SER A 90 -5.53 8.70 -12.38
#